data_AF-A0AAV8FEX4-F1
#
_entry.id   AF-A0AAV8FEX4-F1
#
_cell.length_a   1.000
_cell.length_b   1.000
_cell.length_c   1.000
_cell.angle_alpha   90.00
_cell.angle_beta   90.00
_cell.angle_gamma   90.00
#
_symmetry.space_group_name_H-M   'P 1'
#
loop_
_entity.id
_entity.type
_entity.pdbx_description
1 polymer ?
#
loop_
_entity_poly.entity_id
_entity_poly.type
_entity_poly.pdbx_seq_one_letter_code
_entity_poly.pdbx_strand_id
1 'polypeptide(L)'
;MEDCTLETSIIIASRVLKKLVIVDSSCSTNVKIHLSIPSLCSLHVNAIPGKVLWENLASLVTAHLNFRYFYPYCYQKGGYELLSGLSNATNLELTCEPLRLQYKNDVVITQPIIKDFLEKELLDCVAFNNLKSLYLGELDVNTDFIVVPQFLHLSSNLEMFTLCNEENRRLIIAGKKESKELCFPFPIRSNRLKTVRIKCYMEPERIEELASTFKAKLETLDSI
;
A
#
# COMPACT_ATOMS: atom_id res chain seq x y z
N MET A 1 -7.54 -3.26 -35.48
CA MET A 1 -8.70 -2.56 -34.90
C MET A 1 -8.27 -2.08 -33.54
N GLU A 2 -8.01 -0.78 -33.41
CA GLU A 2 -7.82 -0.16 -32.09
C GLU A 2 -9.19 -0.12 -31.43
N ASP A 3 -9.32 -0.87 -30.33
CA ASP A 3 -10.52 -0.85 -29.51
C ASP A 3 -10.58 0.52 -28.82
N CYS A 4 -11.30 1.47 -29.43
CA CYS A 4 -11.63 2.77 -28.84
C CYS A 4 -12.56 2.56 -27.64
N THR A 5 -11.98 2.08 -26.54
CA THR A 5 -12.65 2.01 -25.25
C THR A 5 -12.70 3.43 -24.69
N LEU A 6 -13.91 4.01 -24.65
CA LEU A 6 -14.15 5.33 -24.07
C LEU A 6 -13.77 5.30 -22.59
N GLU A 7 -12.72 6.03 -22.23
CA GLU A 7 -12.32 6.24 -20.84
C GLU A 7 -13.31 7.19 -20.16
N THR A 8 -14.06 6.70 -19.17
CA THR A 8 -14.98 7.51 -18.39
C THR A 8 -14.22 8.17 -17.25
N SER A 9 -14.18 9.50 -17.24
CA SER A 9 -13.53 10.26 -16.17
C SER A 9 -14.56 10.77 -15.16
N ILE A 10 -14.36 10.44 -13.88
CA ILE A 10 -15.13 10.97 -12.75
C ILE A 10 -14.25 12.00 -12.04
N ILE A 11 -14.70 13.26 -12.01
CA ILE A 11 -13.99 14.36 -11.37
C ILE A 11 -14.74 14.76 -10.10
N ILE A 12 -14.05 14.73 -8.95
CA ILE A 12 -14.60 15.16 -7.68
C ILE A 12 -13.73 16.30 -7.15
N ALA A 13 -14.27 17.51 -7.16
CA ALA A 13 -13.60 18.70 -6.65
C ALA A 13 -14.45 19.38 -5.58
N SER A 14 -13.82 19.80 -4.48
CA SER A 14 -14.49 20.52 -3.40
C SER A 14 -13.49 21.32 -2.58
N ARG A 15 -13.92 22.48 -2.07
CA ARG A 15 -13.11 23.33 -1.18
C ARG A 15 -13.50 23.21 0.30
N VAL A 16 -14.58 22.50 0.58
CA VAL A 16 -15.14 22.38 1.94
C VAL A 16 -15.19 20.94 2.42
N LEU A 17 -15.17 19.96 1.52
CA LEU A 17 -15.25 18.55 1.89
C LEU A 17 -14.03 18.15 2.71
N LYS A 18 -14.29 17.59 3.89
CA LYS A 18 -13.27 17.16 4.86
C LYS A 18 -13.03 15.66 4.88
N LYS A 19 -14.03 14.87 4.47
CA LYS A 19 -13.99 13.41 4.49
C LYS A 19 -14.58 12.87 3.20
N LEU A 20 -13.91 11.90 2.60
CA LEU A 20 -14.40 11.21 1.41
C LEU A 20 -14.25 9.70 1.62
N VAL A 21 -15.32 8.97 1.35
CA VAL A 21 -15.34 7.52 1.34
C VAL A 21 -15.77 7.07 -0.04
N ILE A 22 -14.94 6.25 -0.69
CA ILE A 22 -15.23 5.59 -1.96
C ILE A 22 -15.36 4.11 -1.63
N VAL A 23 -16.51 3.52 -1.91
CA VAL A 23 -16.80 2.11 -1.62
C VAL A 23 -17.16 1.41 -2.91
N ASP A 24 -16.64 0.19 -3.07
CA ASP A 24 -17.10 -0.81 -4.04
C ASP A 24 -17.30 -0.24 -5.45
N SER A 25 -16.21 0.32 -5.99
CA SER A 25 -16.17 0.53 -7.42
C SER A 25 -15.92 -0.83 -8.08
N SER A 26 -16.99 -1.49 -8.53
CA SER A 26 -16.91 -2.57 -9.51
C SER A 26 -16.28 -2.01 -10.79
N CYS A 27 -14.97 -1.87 -10.81
CA CYS A 27 -14.35 -0.95 -11.73
C CYS A 27 -14.04 -1.64 -13.05
N SER A 28 -14.67 -1.17 -14.12
CA SER A 28 -14.14 -1.40 -15.45
C SER A 28 -12.77 -0.72 -15.54
N THR A 29 -11.86 -1.30 -16.30
CA THR A 29 -10.50 -0.77 -16.56
C THR A 29 -10.50 0.60 -17.24
N ASN A 30 -11.68 1.12 -17.60
CA ASN A 30 -11.87 2.33 -18.38
C ASN A 30 -12.37 3.50 -17.52
N VAL A 31 -12.43 3.39 -16.20
CA VAL A 31 -12.78 4.52 -15.32
C VAL A 31 -11.52 5.17 -14.75
N LYS A 32 -11.43 6.49 -14.91
CA LYS A 32 -10.43 7.33 -14.24
C LYS A 32 -11.10 8.20 -13.19
N ILE A 33 -10.64 8.13 -11.95
CA ILE A 33 -11.09 9.03 -10.89
C ILE A 33 -10.03 10.10 -10.64
N HIS A 34 -10.46 11.35 -10.71
CA HIS A 34 -9.65 12.52 -10.40
C HIS A 34 -10.23 13.23 -9.17
N LEU A 35 -9.46 13.29 -8.10
CA LEU A 35 -9.78 14.10 -6.92
C LEU A 35 -8.94 15.37 -6.90
N SER A 36 -9.59 16.51 -6.65
CA SER A 36 -8.93 17.79 -6.35
C SER A 36 -9.64 18.48 -5.19
N ILE A 37 -9.26 18.11 -3.97
CA ILE A 37 -9.97 18.50 -2.74
C ILE A 37 -8.95 18.99 -1.69
N PRO A 38 -8.51 20.26 -1.75
CA PRO A 38 -7.48 20.80 -0.85
C PRO A 38 -7.86 20.78 0.63
N SER A 39 -9.15 20.78 0.92
CA SER A 39 -9.68 20.74 2.29
C SER A 39 -9.78 19.33 2.87
N LEU A 40 -9.54 18.28 2.08
CA LEU A 40 -9.77 16.89 2.48
C LEU A 40 -8.79 16.51 3.60
N CYS A 41 -9.31 16.04 4.73
CA CYS A 41 -8.52 15.59 5.87
C CYS A 41 -8.47 14.06 5.98
N SER A 42 -9.49 13.38 5.46
CA SER A 42 -9.61 11.93 5.54
C SER A 42 -10.10 11.34 4.22
N LEU A 43 -9.34 10.39 3.69
CA LEU A 43 -9.68 9.62 2.50
C LEU A 43 -9.78 8.13 2.87
N HIS A 44 -10.89 7.51 2.53
CA HIS A 44 -11.05 6.06 2.64
C HIS A 44 -11.49 5.52 1.27
N VAL A 45 -10.69 4.62 0.69
CA VAL A 45 -11.04 3.94 -0.57
C VAL A 45 -11.06 2.44 -0.31
N ASN A 46 -12.23 1.84 -0.46
CA ASN A 46 -12.40 0.40 -0.39
C ASN A 46 -12.62 -0.16 -1.80
N ALA A 47 -11.66 -0.97 -2.27
CA ALA A 47 -11.48 -1.40 -3.65
C ALA A 47 -11.12 -0.24 -4.58
N ILE A 48 -9.83 -0.09 -4.92
CA ILE A 48 -9.35 1.00 -5.76
C ILE A 48 -9.89 0.85 -7.20
N PRO A 49 -10.63 1.84 -7.71
CA PRO A 49 -11.14 1.84 -9.07
C PRO A 49 -10.04 2.12 -10.08
N GLY A 50 -9.97 1.29 -11.13
CA GLY A 50 -9.47 1.72 -12.44
C GLY A 50 -8.18 2.51 -12.35
N LYS A 51 -8.13 3.70 -12.96
CA LYS A 51 -7.04 4.70 -12.82
C LYS A 51 -7.39 5.77 -11.79
N VAL A 52 -6.42 6.21 -11.00
CA VAL A 52 -6.62 7.28 -10.02
C VAL A 52 -5.58 8.39 -10.15
N LEU A 53 -6.05 9.63 -10.02
CA LEU A 53 -5.24 10.84 -9.98
C LEU A 53 -5.67 11.65 -8.75
N TRP A 54 -4.76 11.78 -7.79
CA TRP A 54 -4.99 12.50 -6.55
C TRP A 54 -4.22 13.82 -6.59
N GLU A 55 -4.89 14.89 -6.98
CA GLU A 55 -4.28 16.22 -7.02
C GLU A 55 -4.72 17.05 -5.82
N ASN A 56 -3.83 17.94 -5.38
CA ASN A 56 -4.16 19.00 -4.42
C ASN A 56 -4.84 18.48 -3.14
N LEU A 57 -4.31 17.42 -2.53
CA LEU A 57 -4.76 16.91 -1.22
C LEU A 57 -3.91 17.49 -0.08
N ALA A 58 -3.79 18.82 -0.03
CA ALA A 58 -2.85 19.51 0.86
C ALA A 58 -3.15 19.34 2.37
N SER A 59 -4.43 19.21 2.74
CA SER A 59 -4.85 19.06 4.14
C SER A 59 -4.97 17.60 4.59
N LEU A 60 -4.53 16.63 3.79
CA LEU A 60 -4.77 15.22 4.05
C LEU A 60 -4.00 14.77 5.29
N VAL A 61 -4.73 14.18 6.25
CA VAL A 61 -4.16 13.69 7.52
C VAL A 61 -4.18 12.17 7.51
N THR A 62 -5.33 11.56 7.20
CA THR A 62 -5.49 10.12 7.20
C THR A 62 -5.90 9.60 5.81
N ALA A 63 -5.25 8.53 5.38
CA ALA A 63 -5.60 7.82 4.15
C ALA A 63 -5.63 6.31 4.41
N HIS A 64 -6.74 5.68 4.04
CA HIS A 64 -6.88 4.23 4.03
C HIS A 64 -7.22 3.77 2.62
N LEU A 65 -6.39 2.89 2.06
CA LEU A 65 -6.59 2.28 0.75
C LEU A 65 -6.63 0.76 0.89
N ASN A 66 -7.74 0.16 0.46
CA ASN A 66 -7.88 -1.28 0.32
C ASN A 66 -7.81 -1.67 -1.16
N PHE A 67 -6.79 -2.45 -1.51
CA PHE A 67 -6.54 -3.01 -2.84
C PHE A 67 -7.38 -4.26 -3.16
N ARG A 68 -8.49 -4.45 -2.45
CA ARG A 68 -9.48 -5.48 -2.77
C ARG A 68 -9.88 -5.39 -4.25
N TYR A 69 -9.86 -6.53 -4.95
CA TYR A 69 -10.08 -6.61 -6.41
C TYR A 69 -9.06 -5.88 -7.29
N PHE A 70 -7.88 -5.54 -6.77
CA PHE A 70 -6.83 -4.97 -7.60
C PHE A 70 -6.31 -6.01 -8.59
N TYR A 71 -6.29 -5.66 -9.87
CA TYR A 71 -5.81 -6.56 -10.91
C TYR A 71 -4.61 -5.96 -11.67
N PRO A 72 -3.53 -6.73 -11.90
CA PRO A 72 -2.32 -6.24 -12.58
C PRO A 72 -2.58 -5.64 -13.98
N TYR A 73 -3.61 -6.11 -14.68
CA TYR A 73 -3.96 -5.59 -16.01
C TYR A 73 -4.47 -4.15 -15.99
N CYS A 74 -4.93 -3.63 -14.86
CA CYS A 74 -5.23 -2.21 -14.69
C CYS A 74 -3.96 -1.34 -14.85
N TYR A 75 -2.78 -1.90 -14.59
CA TYR A 75 -1.53 -1.15 -14.51
C TYR A 75 -0.79 -0.92 -15.84
N GLN A 76 -1.08 -1.74 -16.85
CA GLN A 76 -0.29 -1.77 -18.09
C GLN A 76 -0.41 -0.49 -18.94
N LYS A 77 -1.35 0.42 -18.63
CA LYS A 77 -1.60 1.66 -19.41
C LYS A 77 -1.15 2.96 -18.73
N GLY A 78 -0.37 2.90 -17.65
CA GLY A 78 0.17 4.09 -16.94
C GLY A 78 -0.89 5.02 -16.32
N GLY A 79 -0.45 6.07 -15.63
CA GLY A 79 -1.32 7.12 -15.08
C GLY A 79 -1.80 6.89 -13.65
N TYR A 80 -0.96 6.30 -12.80
CA TYR A 80 -1.22 6.13 -11.38
C TYR A 80 -0.20 7.00 -10.64
N GLU A 81 -0.66 8.10 -10.08
CA GLU A 81 0.10 8.90 -9.11
C GLU A 81 -0.54 8.67 -7.74
N LEU A 82 -0.75 7.38 -7.43
CA LEU A 82 -1.60 6.96 -6.33
C LEU A 82 -0.89 7.25 -5.01
N LEU A 83 0.38 6.86 -4.90
CA LEU A 83 1.14 7.07 -3.67
C LEU A 83 1.60 8.52 -3.51
N SER A 84 1.99 9.18 -4.61
CA SER A 84 2.49 10.56 -4.59
C SER A 84 1.44 11.55 -4.10
N GLY A 85 0.17 11.41 -4.51
CA GLY A 85 -0.90 12.27 -4.04
C GLY A 85 -1.31 12.05 -2.58
N LEU A 86 -0.79 11.01 -1.91
CA LEU A 86 -0.98 10.76 -0.48
C LEU A 86 0.19 11.26 0.37
N SER A 87 1.21 11.85 -0.24
CA SER A 87 2.46 12.28 0.42
C SER A 87 2.29 13.22 1.62
N ASN A 88 1.18 13.97 1.67
CA ASN A 88 0.87 14.85 2.79
C ASN A 88 0.31 14.13 4.03
N ALA A 89 -0.17 12.89 3.88
CA ALA A 89 -0.81 12.15 4.97
C ALA A 89 0.15 11.93 6.14
N THR A 90 -0.36 12.08 7.36
CA THR A 90 0.37 11.73 8.59
C THR A 90 0.14 10.28 9.00
N ASN A 91 -0.96 9.69 8.55
CA ASN A 91 -1.34 8.31 8.81
C ASN A 91 -1.78 7.65 7.50
N LEU A 92 -1.04 6.63 7.08
CA LEU A 92 -1.32 5.86 5.88
C LEU A 92 -1.55 4.39 6.23
N GLU A 93 -2.64 3.86 5.73
CA GLU A 93 -2.99 2.45 5.86
C GLU A 93 -3.23 1.86 4.47
N LEU A 94 -2.42 0.86 4.12
CA LEU A 94 -2.52 0.13 2.86
C LEU A 94 -2.87 -1.31 3.18
N THR A 95 -4.00 -1.78 2.66
CA THR A 95 -4.53 -3.11 2.93
C THR A 95 -4.86 -3.86 1.65
N CYS A 96 -4.74 -5.18 1.66
CA CYS A 96 -5.15 -6.01 0.54
C CYS A 96 -5.86 -7.26 1.06
N GLU A 97 -7.16 -7.16 1.27
CA GLU A 97 -7.90 -8.31 1.79
C GLU A 97 -7.94 -9.44 0.74
N PRO A 98 -7.71 -10.71 1.14
CA PRO A 98 -7.84 -11.84 0.25
C PRO A 98 -9.29 -11.97 -0.24
N LEU A 99 -9.44 -12.18 -1.55
CA LEU A 99 -10.73 -12.48 -2.17
C LEU A 99 -11.13 -13.91 -1.86
N ARG A 100 -12.24 -14.07 -1.16
CA ARG A 100 -12.86 -15.38 -0.91
C ARG A 100 -13.95 -15.60 -1.95
N LEU A 101 -13.65 -16.44 -2.93
CA LEU A 101 -14.58 -16.85 -3.97
C LEU A 101 -15.14 -18.23 -3.59
N GLN A 102 -16.44 -18.31 -3.39
CA GLN A 102 -17.11 -19.60 -3.23
C GLN A 102 -17.39 -20.18 -4.62
N TYR A 103 -16.79 -21.32 -4.93
CA TYR A 103 -17.04 -22.05 -6.17
C TYR A 103 -17.54 -23.46 -5.85
N LYS A 104 -18.83 -23.70 -6.06
CA LYS A 104 -19.53 -24.91 -5.60
C LYS A 104 -19.36 -25.09 -4.08
N ASN A 105 -18.77 -26.21 -3.66
CA ASN A 105 -18.50 -26.54 -2.25
C ASN A 105 -17.11 -26.11 -1.77
N ASP A 106 -16.30 -25.52 -2.66
CA ASP A 106 -14.94 -25.10 -2.36
C ASP A 106 -14.87 -23.57 -2.16
N VAL A 107 -14.03 -23.15 -1.22
CA VAL A 107 -13.67 -21.74 -1.06
C VAL A 107 -12.30 -21.54 -1.68
N VAL A 108 -12.26 -20.87 -2.83
CA VAL A 108 -11.03 -20.42 -3.46
C VAL A 108 -10.67 -19.08 -2.86
N ILE A 109 -9.50 -19.01 -2.23
CA ILE A 109 -8.94 -17.76 -1.73
C ILE A 109 -7.90 -17.30 -2.74
N THR A 110 -8.05 -16.09 -3.27
CA THR A 110 -7.07 -15.46 -4.15
C THR A 110 -6.61 -14.14 -3.56
N GLN A 111 -5.32 -13.84 -3.67
CA GLN A 111 -4.78 -12.53 -3.29
C GLN A 111 -4.43 -11.73 -4.55
N PRO A 112 -4.81 -10.45 -4.60
CA PRO A 112 -4.29 -9.51 -5.60
C PRO A 112 -2.75 -9.46 -5.57
N ILE A 113 -2.12 -9.64 -6.72
CA ILE A 113 -0.69 -9.42 -6.88
C ILE A 113 -0.48 -7.90 -7.00
N ILE A 114 -0.21 -7.25 -5.87
CA ILE A 114 -0.03 -5.79 -5.75
C ILE A 114 1.44 -5.37 -5.58
N LYS A 115 2.34 -6.35 -5.42
CA LYS A 115 3.77 -6.12 -5.20
C LYS A 115 4.38 -5.27 -6.31
N ASP A 116 4.31 -5.76 -7.56
CA ASP A 116 4.89 -5.09 -8.73
C ASP A 116 4.32 -3.66 -8.93
N PHE A 117 3.05 -3.47 -8.57
CA PHE A 117 2.40 -2.16 -8.57
C PHE A 117 3.05 -1.22 -7.55
N LEU A 118 3.12 -1.64 -6.28
CA LEU A 118 3.68 -0.82 -5.20
C LEU A 118 5.16 -0.52 -5.44
N GLU A 119 5.94 -1.50 -5.88
CA GLU A 119 7.35 -1.31 -6.21
C GLU A 119 7.56 -0.19 -7.22
N LYS A 120 6.79 -0.19 -8.31
CA LYS A 120 6.92 0.84 -9.32
C LYS A 120 6.36 2.19 -8.86
N GLU A 121 5.22 2.23 -8.17
CA GLU A 121 4.73 3.48 -7.59
C GLU A 121 5.75 4.10 -6.64
N LEU A 122 6.42 3.29 -5.80
CA LEU A 122 7.42 3.74 -4.84
C LEU A 122 8.72 4.21 -5.48
N LEU A 123 9.13 3.61 -6.61
CA LEU A 123 10.28 4.09 -7.39
C LEU A 123 10.04 5.52 -7.93
N ASP A 124 8.81 5.82 -8.33
CA ASP A 124 8.42 7.11 -8.90
C ASP A 124 7.84 8.08 -7.83
N CYS A 125 7.72 7.65 -6.57
CA CYS A 125 7.03 8.40 -5.52
C CYS A 125 7.90 9.53 -4.92
N VAL A 126 7.21 10.61 -4.52
CA VAL A 126 7.79 11.66 -3.68
C VAL A 126 7.94 11.19 -2.22
N ALA A 127 8.82 11.83 -1.46
CA ALA A 127 9.05 11.51 -0.04
C ALA A 127 7.79 11.75 0.83
N PHE A 128 7.53 10.81 1.74
CA PHE A 128 6.46 10.86 2.76
C PHE A 128 6.93 11.59 4.03
N ASN A 129 7.32 12.85 3.89
CA ASN A 129 7.93 13.60 4.99
C ASN A 129 6.97 13.89 6.16
N ASN A 130 5.66 13.90 5.94
CA ASN A 130 4.68 14.15 6.99
C ASN A 130 4.22 12.86 7.69
N LEU A 131 4.56 11.69 7.12
CA LEU A 131 4.05 10.42 7.58
C LEU A 131 4.64 10.05 8.94
N LYS A 132 3.76 9.89 9.94
CA LYS A 132 4.10 9.48 11.30
C LYS A 132 3.72 8.02 11.57
N SER A 133 2.68 7.52 10.91
CA SER A 133 2.19 6.16 11.09
C SER A 133 1.96 5.48 9.74
N LEU A 134 2.55 4.30 9.56
CA LEU A 134 2.34 3.45 8.40
C LEU A 134 1.82 2.08 8.84
N TYR A 135 0.70 1.65 8.27
CA TYR A 135 0.16 0.30 8.41
C TYR A 135 0.13 -0.39 7.05
N LEU A 136 0.74 -1.57 6.97
CA LEU A 136 0.71 -2.45 5.82
C LEU A 136 0.04 -3.76 6.23
N GLY A 137 -1.17 -4.03 5.71
CA GLY A 137 -2.02 -5.14 6.14
C GLY A 137 -2.40 -6.11 5.02
N GLU A 138 -2.26 -7.41 5.25
CA GLU A 138 -2.65 -8.50 4.34
C GLU A 138 -2.04 -8.39 2.93
N LEU A 139 -0.98 -7.59 2.76
CA LEU A 139 -0.23 -7.53 1.52
C LEU A 139 0.56 -8.86 1.38
N ASP A 140 0.67 -9.41 0.17
CA ASP A 140 1.48 -10.61 -0.10
C ASP A 140 2.98 -10.27 -0.05
N VAL A 141 3.49 -9.95 1.15
CA VAL A 141 4.89 -9.59 1.41
C VAL A 141 5.77 -10.84 1.57
N ASN A 142 5.20 -12.03 1.36
CA ASN A 142 5.91 -13.29 1.54
C ASN A 142 6.99 -13.52 0.47
N THR A 143 6.98 -12.80 -0.65
CA THR A 143 7.92 -13.11 -1.75
C THR A 143 9.10 -12.16 -1.88
N ASP A 144 9.00 -10.88 -1.54
CA ASP A 144 10.16 -9.99 -1.32
C ASP A 144 9.69 -8.78 -0.53
N PHE A 145 10.42 -8.41 0.53
CA PHE A 145 10.03 -7.28 1.38
C PHE A 145 10.36 -5.92 0.79
N ILE A 146 10.85 -5.80 -0.45
CA ILE A 146 11.43 -4.56 -1.00
C ILE A 146 10.54 -3.30 -0.88
N VAL A 147 9.22 -3.47 -0.84
CA VAL A 147 8.22 -2.42 -0.57
C VAL A 147 8.40 -1.81 0.83
N VAL A 148 8.70 -2.61 1.85
CA VAL A 148 8.88 -2.14 3.24
C VAL A 148 10.10 -1.22 3.38
N PRO A 149 11.33 -1.61 2.98
CA PRO A 149 12.50 -0.73 2.98
C PRO A 149 12.27 0.56 2.19
N GLN A 150 11.60 0.48 1.04
CA GLN A 150 11.29 1.66 0.23
C GLN A 150 10.37 2.65 0.97
N PHE A 151 9.27 2.19 1.58
CA PHE A 151 8.43 3.05 2.41
C PHE A 151 9.22 3.70 3.54
N LEU A 152 10.05 2.92 4.23
CA LEU A 152 10.89 3.41 5.33
C LEU A 152 11.95 4.40 4.87
N HIS A 153 12.47 4.23 3.65
CA HIS A 153 13.42 5.15 3.03
C HIS A 153 12.74 6.48 2.66
N LEU A 154 11.52 6.43 2.15
CA LEU A 154 10.75 7.61 1.74
C LEU A 154 10.13 8.36 2.93
N SER A 155 10.00 7.72 4.10
CA SER A 155 9.28 8.27 5.26
C SER A 155 10.24 8.75 6.36
N SER A 156 10.82 9.94 6.19
CA SER A 156 11.86 10.48 7.09
C SER A 156 11.41 10.77 8.53
N ASN A 157 10.11 11.00 8.76
CA ASN A 157 9.56 11.33 10.08
C ASN A 157 8.68 10.21 10.67
N LEU A 158 8.76 8.99 10.13
CA LEU A 158 7.92 7.88 10.56
C LEU A 158 8.19 7.52 12.02
N GLU A 159 7.14 7.53 12.85
CA GLU A 159 7.22 7.23 14.28
C GLU A 159 6.74 5.81 14.60
N MET A 160 5.75 5.31 13.85
CA MET A 160 5.15 3.99 14.04
C MET A 160 5.03 3.25 12.71
N PHE A 161 5.51 2.01 12.69
CA PHE A 161 5.35 1.07 11.59
C PHE A 161 4.63 -0.18 12.08
N THR A 162 3.59 -0.61 11.36
CA THR A 162 2.90 -1.87 11.61
C THR A 162 2.81 -2.68 10.32
N LEU A 163 3.28 -3.93 10.38
CA LEU A 163 3.11 -4.93 9.35
C LEU A 163 2.19 -6.02 9.88
N CYS A 164 1.09 -6.30 9.18
CA CYS A 164 0.10 -7.30 9.57
C CYS A 164 -0.20 -8.23 8.39
N ASN A 165 -0.21 -9.54 8.62
CA ASN A 165 -0.52 -10.54 7.59
C ASN A 165 -1.04 -11.82 8.27
N GLU A 166 -2.19 -11.70 8.94
CA GLU A 166 -2.75 -12.76 9.79
C GLU A 166 -3.61 -13.76 8.98
N GLU A 167 -4.24 -13.33 7.87
CA GLU A 167 -5.14 -14.20 7.10
C GLU A 167 -4.40 -15.12 6.10
N ASN A 168 -3.12 -14.86 5.82
CA ASN A 168 -2.30 -15.63 4.88
C ASN A 168 -2.04 -17.10 5.31
N ARG A 169 -2.39 -17.47 6.56
CA ARG A 169 -2.25 -18.84 7.10
C ARG A 169 -2.88 -19.94 6.21
N ARG A 170 -3.90 -19.60 5.41
CA ARG A 170 -4.58 -20.58 4.53
C ARG A 170 -3.98 -20.69 3.13
N LEU A 171 -3.25 -19.68 2.66
CA LEU A 171 -2.70 -19.62 1.30
C LEU A 171 -1.31 -20.26 1.19
N ILE A 172 -0.51 -20.18 2.26
CA ILE A 172 0.82 -20.81 2.35
C ILE A 172 0.74 -22.34 2.14
N ILE A 173 -0.40 -22.95 2.46
CA ILE A 173 -0.65 -24.40 2.26
C ILE A 173 -0.74 -24.76 0.77
N ALA A 174 -1.09 -23.83 -0.12
CA ALA A 174 -1.39 -24.11 -1.53
C ALA A 174 -0.23 -23.86 -2.51
N GLY A 175 0.88 -23.26 -2.09
CA GLY A 175 2.00 -22.99 -2.99
C GLY A 175 3.30 -22.66 -2.25
N LYS A 176 4.21 -23.62 -2.18
CA LYS A 176 5.62 -23.34 -1.87
C LYS A 176 6.20 -22.51 -3.01
N LYS A 177 6.28 -21.19 -2.86
CA LYS A 177 7.20 -20.37 -3.63
C LYS A 177 8.52 -20.29 -2.87
N GLU A 178 9.61 -20.61 -3.55
CA GLU A 178 10.96 -20.39 -3.05
C GLU A 178 11.13 -18.90 -2.69
N SER A 179 11.49 -18.65 -1.44
CA SER A 179 11.77 -17.31 -0.92
C SER A 179 13.17 -16.87 -1.35
N LYS A 180 13.27 -15.66 -1.91
CA LYS A 180 14.56 -15.01 -2.12
C LYS A 180 15.04 -14.34 -0.84
N GLU A 181 16.36 -14.15 -0.74
CA GLU A 181 17.00 -13.41 0.36
C GLU A 181 16.42 -12.00 0.49
N LEU A 182 16.37 -11.54 1.73
CA LEU A 182 15.88 -10.23 2.13
C LEU A 182 16.87 -9.14 1.69
N CYS A 183 16.69 -8.60 0.49
CA CYS A 183 17.49 -7.46 0.05
C CYS A 183 16.88 -6.17 0.61
N PHE A 184 17.65 -5.43 1.41
CA PHE A 184 17.38 -4.03 1.77
C PHE A 184 18.24 -3.12 0.89
N PRO A 185 17.87 -2.87 -0.38
CA PRO A 185 18.66 -2.03 -1.26
C PRO A 185 18.68 -0.56 -0.81
N PHE A 186 17.77 -0.17 0.10
CA PHE A 186 17.64 1.19 0.60
C PHE A 186 17.85 1.25 2.11
N PRO A 187 18.65 2.20 2.61
CA PRO A 187 18.78 2.43 4.04
C PRO A 187 17.47 3.02 4.60
N ILE A 188 17.06 2.55 5.77
CA ILE A 188 15.97 3.16 6.55
C ILE A 188 16.37 4.60 6.87
N ARG A 189 15.54 5.57 6.48
CA ARG A 189 15.82 7.00 6.62
C ARG A 189 15.27 7.60 7.91
N SER A 190 14.18 7.05 8.44
CA SER A 190 13.56 7.59 9.66
C SER A 190 14.49 7.47 10.86
N ASN A 191 14.74 8.60 11.53
CA ASN A 191 15.37 8.66 12.84
C ASN A 191 14.36 8.79 13.98
N ARG A 192 13.06 8.80 13.66
CA ARG A 192 11.97 9.00 14.64
C ARG A 192 11.19 7.72 14.93
N LEU A 193 11.55 6.61 14.30
CA LEU A 193 10.83 5.36 14.44
C LEU A 193 10.97 4.86 15.87
N LYS A 194 9.87 4.82 16.61
CA LYS A 194 9.81 4.40 18.03
C LYS A 194 9.18 3.04 18.20
N THR A 195 8.32 2.65 17.27
CA THR A 195 7.49 1.45 17.41
C THR A 195 7.42 0.71 16.09
N VAL A 196 7.82 -0.55 16.13
CA VAL A 196 7.67 -1.52 15.05
C VAL A 196 6.81 -2.66 15.56
N ARG A 197 5.68 -2.90 14.90
CA ARG A 197 4.76 -4.00 15.23
C ARG A 197 4.70 -4.94 14.04
N ILE A 198 5.06 -6.20 14.25
CA ILE A 198 4.99 -7.25 13.24
C ILE A 198 3.97 -8.27 13.73
N LYS A 199 2.89 -8.46 12.97
CA LYS A 199 1.78 -9.37 13.23
C LYS A 199 1.54 -10.23 11.99
N CYS A 200 2.47 -11.12 11.66
CA CYS A 200 2.43 -11.87 10.40
C CYS A 200 2.61 -13.36 10.63
N TYR A 201 1.95 -14.18 9.81
CA TYR A 201 2.33 -15.57 9.63
C TYR A 201 3.46 -15.66 8.59
N MET A 202 4.68 -15.84 9.08
CA MET A 202 5.89 -16.01 8.28
C MET A 202 6.86 -16.96 9.00
N GLU A 203 7.83 -17.49 8.27
CA GLU A 203 8.88 -18.35 8.86
C GLU A 203 9.66 -17.56 9.94
N PRO A 204 9.98 -18.18 11.09
CA PRO A 204 10.64 -17.51 12.22
C PRO A 204 11.92 -16.76 11.83
N GLU A 205 12.73 -17.36 10.95
CA GLU A 205 14.02 -16.80 10.51
C GLU A 205 13.84 -15.44 9.83
N ARG A 206 12.73 -15.24 9.10
CA ARG A 206 12.43 -13.97 8.42
C ARG A 206 11.93 -12.90 9.38
N ILE A 207 11.22 -13.31 10.44
CA ILE A 207 10.85 -12.39 11.53
C ILE A 207 12.11 -11.89 12.20
N GLU A 208 13.04 -12.80 12.51
CA GLU A 208 14.32 -12.48 13.13
C GLU A 208 15.19 -11.57 12.26
N GLU A 209 15.24 -11.80 10.95
CA GLU A 209 15.97 -10.97 10.01
C GLU A 209 15.40 -9.54 9.95
N LEU A 210 14.08 -9.39 9.75
CA LEU A 210 13.40 -8.09 9.80
C LEU A 210 13.65 -7.39 11.13
N ALA A 211 13.43 -8.10 12.24
CA ALA A 211 13.61 -7.56 13.58
C ALA A 211 15.05 -7.09 13.81
N SER A 212 16.03 -7.86 13.33
CA SER A 212 17.46 -7.51 13.43
C SER A 212 17.79 -6.26 12.62
N THR A 213 17.24 -6.11 11.40
CA THR A 213 17.42 -4.88 10.61
C THR A 213 16.86 -3.66 11.31
N PHE A 214 15.66 -3.75 11.89
CA PHE A 214 15.07 -2.66 12.65
C PHE A 214 15.85 -2.38 13.93
N LYS A 215 16.27 -3.42 14.66
CA LYS A 215 17.00 -3.30 15.92
C LYS A 215 18.35 -2.62 15.74
N ALA A 216 19.17 -3.08 14.77
CA ALA A 216 20.44 -2.45 14.45
C ALA A 216 20.29 -0.96 14.11
N LYS A 217 19.15 -0.59 13.50
CA LYS A 217 18.87 0.81 13.19
C LYS A 217 18.38 1.63 14.38
N LEU A 218 17.61 1.04 15.30
CA LEU A 218 17.18 1.70 16.53
C LEU A 218 18.35 1.91 17.51
N GLU A 219 19.22 0.91 17.67
CA GLU A 219 20.38 1.01 18.57
C GLU A 219 21.43 2.02 18.08
N THR A 220 21.55 2.22 16.76
CA THR A 220 22.41 3.26 16.17
C THR A 220 21.83 4.68 16.32
N LEU A 221 20.55 4.82 16.69
CA LEU A 221 19.92 6.13 16.96
C LEU A 221 20.07 6.56 18.43
N ASP A 222 20.19 5.61 19.36
CA ASP A 222 20.34 5.89 20.80
C ASP A 222 21.79 6.21 21.23
N SER A 223 22.76 6.10 20.30
CA SER A 223 24.20 6.28 20.57
C SER A 223 24.76 7.66 20.16
N ILE A 224 23.92 8.69 20.01
CA ILE A 224 24.31 10.08 19.70
C ILE A 224 23.94 11.03 20.85
#